data_AF-A0A0F0CV64-F1
#
_entry.id   AF-A0A0F0CV64-F1
#
_cell.length_a   1.000
_cell.length_b   1.000
_cell.length_c   1.000
_cell.angle_alpha   90.00
_cell.angle_beta   90.00
_cell.angle_gamma   90.00
#
_symmetry.space_group_name_H-M   'P 1'
#
loop_
_entity.id
_entity.type
_entity.pdbx_description
1 polymer ?
#
loop_
_entity_poly.entity_id
_entity_poly.type
_entity_poly.pdbx_seq_one_letter_code
_entity_poly.pdbx_strand_id
1 'polypeptide(L)' 'MAIDNNVLKYLSYGMYVISSLKNNSFNGQIANSLMQISNSPVTIALSLNKKTQSARYLMNMRLVKW' A
#
# COMPACT_ATOMS: atom_id res chain seq x y z
N MET A 1 28.64 15.98 1.27
CA MET A 1 27.70 15.80 2.39
C MET A 1 26.87 14.56 2.09
N ALA A 2 26.90 13.52 2.93
CA ALA A 2 26.11 12.30 2.74
C ALA A 2 24.74 12.46 3.40
N ILE A 3 23.70 11.91 2.78
CA ILE A 3 22.34 11.88 3.35
C ILE A 3 22.31 10.83 4.47
N ASP A 4 21.80 11.21 5.66
CA ASP A 4 21.54 10.26 6.75
C ASP A 4 20.15 9.62 6.60
N ASN A 5 20.14 8.32 6.34
CA ASN A 5 18.90 7.56 6.15
C ASN A 5 18.09 7.35 7.44
N ASN A 6 18.66 7.58 8.62
CA ASN A 6 17.93 7.45 9.88
C ASN A 6 16.74 8.43 9.98
N VAL A 7 16.78 9.54 9.22
CA VAL A 7 15.68 10.50 9.14
C VAL A 7 14.34 9.85 8.77
N LEU A 8 14.36 8.79 7.95
CA LEU A 8 13.14 8.10 7.51
C LEU A 8 12.39 7.38 8.65
N LYS A 9 13.08 7.04 9.75
CA LYS A 9 12.48 6.35 10.89
C LYS A 9 11.58 7.26 11.74
N TYR A 10 11.71 8.58 11.60
CA TYR A 10 10.86 9.56 12.29
C TYR A 10 9.50 9.76 11.60
N LEU A 11 9.31 9.22 10.39
CA LEU A 11 8.01 9.24 9.74
C LEU A 11 7.04 8.35 10.52
N SER A 12 5.91 8.92 10.91
CA SER A 12 4.85 8.20 11.60
C SER A 12 3.99 7.42 10.61
N TYR A 13 3.70 6.16 10.93
CA TYR A 13 2.82 5.31 10.13
C TYR A 13 1.78 4.64 11.02
N GLY A 14 0.60 4.42 10.47
CA GLY A 14 -0.35 3.45 11.03
C GLY A 14 0.07 2.02 10.70
N MET A 15 -0.70 1.04 11.19
CA MET A 15 -0.55 -0.36 10.84
C MET A 15 -1.89 -0.90 10.34
N TYR A 16 -1.90 -1.42 9.12
CA TYR A 16 -3.12 -1.83 8.42
C TYR A 16 -2.97 -3.21 7.82
N VAL A 17 -4.09 -3.95 7.74
CA VAL A 17 -4.20 -5.16 6.93
C VAL A 17 -4.81 -4.77 5.58
N ILE A 18 -4.12 -5.10 4.49
CA ILE A 18 -4.66 -4.97 3.13
C ILE A 18 -5.01 -6.35 2.63
N SER A 19 -6.29 -6.54 2.30
CA SER A 19 -6.80 -7.80 1.77
C SER A 19 -7.30 -7.64 0.34
N SER A 20 -7.19 -8.70 -0.43
CA SER A 20 -7.70 -8.80 -1.79
C SER A 20 -8.28 -10.18 -2.04
N LEU A 21 -9.30 -10.25 -2.91
CA LEU A 21 -9.93 -11.48 -3.36
C LEU A 21 -9.78 -11.56 -4.88
N LYS A 22 -9.20 -12.66 -5.37
CA LYS A 22 -9.05 -12.93 -6.80
C LYS A 22 -9.45 -14.37 -7.09
N ASN A 23 -10.44 -14.58 -7.96
CA ASN A 23 -10.89 -15.92 -8.38
C ASN A 23 -11.13 -16.88 -7.19
N ASN A 24 -11.87 -16.42 -6.17
CA ASN A 24 -12.15 -17.16 -4.94
C ASN A 24 -10.92 -17.45 -4.02
N SER A 25 -9.75 -16.88 -4.33
CA SER A 25 -8.55 -16.95 -3.49
C SER A 25 -8.37 -15.66 -2.70
N PHE A 26 -8.29 -15.78 -1.37
CA PHE A 26 -8.02 -14.68 -0.45
C PHE A 26 -6.52 -14.45 -0.30
N ASN A 27 -6.11 -13.19 -0.22
CA ASN A 27 -4.75 -12.81 0.11
C ASN A 27 -4.75 -11.55 0.98
N GLY A 28 -3.84 -11.49 1.96
CA GLY A 28 -3.67 -10.34 2.83
C GLY A 28 -2.23 -10.07 3.21
N GLN A 29 -1.90 -8.82 3.48
CA GLN A 29 -0.58 -8.37 3.93
C GLN A 29 -0.71 -7.19 4.91
N ILE A 30 0.17 -7.15 5.93
CA ILE A 30 0.36 -5.96 6.76
C ILE A 30 1.16 -4.90 5.99
N ALA A 31 0.67 -3.66 5.97
CA ALA A 31 1.44 -2.52 5.49
C ALA A 31 1.23 -1.28 6.36
N ASN A 32 2.21 -0.39 6.30
CA ASN A 32 2.27 0.87 7.04
C ASN A 32 2.19 2.09 6.11
N SER A 33 2.71 1.97 4.89
CA SER A 33 2.72 3.03 3.85
C SER A 33 1.36 3.22 3.17
N LEU A 34 0.37 3.70 3.94
CA LEU A 34 -0.99 4.00 3.50
C LEU A 34 -1.39 5.41 3.95
N MET A 35 -1.90 6.24 3.03
CA MET A 35 -2.33 7.60 3.33
C MET A 35 -3.45 8.07 2.40
N GLN A 36 -4.43 8.82 2.91
CA GLN A 36 -5.42 9.52 2.08
C GLN A 36 -4.75 10.66 1.29
N ILE A 37 -5.01 10.76 -0.01
CA ILE A 37 -4.39 11.74 -0.91
C ILE A 37 -5.38 12.73 -1.55
N SER A 38 -6.69 12.46 -1.51
CA SER A 38 -7.72 13.43 -1.94
C SER A 38 -9.02 13.26 -1.14
N ASN A 39 -9.86 14.30 -1.13
CA ASN A 39 -11.16 14.31 -0.47
C ASN A 39 -12.36 14.25 -1.44
N SER A 40 -12.19 14.63 -2.71
CA SER A 40 -13.25 14.56 -3.73
C SER A 40 -12.70 14.15 -5.11
N PRO A 41 -12.86 12.87 -5.52
CA PRO A 41 -13.33 11.75 -4.71
C PRO A 41 -12.34 11.43 -3.58
N VAL A 42 -12.77 10.70 -2.54
CA VAL A 42 -11.85 10.21 -1.50
C VAL A 42 -10.96 9.14 -2.11
N THR A 43 -9.63 9.35 -2.09
CA THR A 43 -8.67 8.37 -2.59
C THR A 43 -7.50 8.17 -1.62
N ILE A 44 -6.93 6.97 -1.65
CA ILE A 44 -5.84 6.52 -0.78
C ILE A 44 -4.67 6.07 -1.65
N ALA A 45 -3.47 6.52 -1.32
CA ALA A 45 -2.23 5.96 -1.81
C ALA A 45 -1.79 4.82 -0.89
N LEU A 46 -1.36 3.73 -1.52
CA LEU A 46 -0.80 2.57 -0.85
C LEU A 46 0.49 2.17 -1.58
N SER A 47 1.59 2.06 -0.82
CA SER A 47 2.84 1.51 -1.34
C SER A 47 3.00 0.04 -0.97
N LEU A 48 3.16 -0.82 -1.98
CA LEU A 48 3.42 -2.25 -1.82
C LEU A 48 4.64 -2.66 -2.64
N ASN A 49 5.40 -3.61 -2.11
CA ASN A 49 6.48 -4.23 -2.85
C ASN A 49 5.92 -5.06 -4.02
N LYS A 50 6.33 -4.74 -5.25
CA LYS A 50 5.89 -5.41 -6.50
C LYS A 50 6.13 -6.92 -6.53
N LYS A 51 7.05 -7.45 -5.72
CA LYS A 51 7.35 -8.88 -5.61
C LYS A 51 6.34 -9.65 -4.73
N THR A 52 5.46 -8.96 -4.01
CA THR A 52 4.47 -9.59 -3.13
C THR A 52 3.26 -10.12 -3.89
N GLN A 53 2.64 -11.17 -3.36
CA GLN A 53 1.41 -11.71 -3.93
C GLN A 53 0.25 -10.71 -3.85
N SER A 54 0.18 -9.90 -2.78
CA SER A 54 -0.83 -8.85 -2.60
C SER A 54 -0.75 -7.80 -3.71
N ALA A 55 0.46 -7.32 -4.05
CA ALA A 55 0.64 -6.41 -5.18
C ALA A 55 0.14 -7.02 -6.49
N ARG A 56 0.45 -8.31 -6.75
CA ARG A 56 0.00 -9.02 -7.97
C ARG A 56 -1.52 -9.19 -8.03
N TYR A 57 -2.18 -9.37 -6.89
CA TYR A 57 -3.65 -9.47 -6.81
C TYR A 57 -4.31 -8.12 -7.11
N LEU A 58 -3.76 -7.05 -6.54
CA LEU A 58 -4.26 -5.68 -6.71
C LEU A 58 -4.00 -5.10 -8.12
N MET A 59 -2.95 -5.57 -8.81
CA MET A 59 -2.59 -5.07 -10.16
C MET A 59 -3.69 -5.11 -11.21
N ASN A 60 -4.63 -6.05 -11.09
CA ASN A 60 -5.69 -6.24 -12.08
C ASN A 60 -7.06 -5.77 -11.55
N MET A 61 -7.11 -5.11 -10.40
CA MET A 61 -8.36 -4.63 -9.81
C MET A 61 -8.76 -3.28 -10.40
N ARG A 62 -10.01 -3.16 -10.84
CA ARG A 62 -10.57 -1.89 -11.38
C ARG A 62 -10.51 -0.71 -10.41
N LEU A 63 -10.48 -0.98 -9.10
CA LEU A 63 -10.46 0.03 -8.05
C LEU A 63 -9.05 0.59 -7.77
N VAL A 64 -8.00 -0.04 -8.30
CA VAL A 64 -6.61 0.37 -8.09
C VAL A 64 -6.06 0.94 -9.39
N LYS A 65 -5.49 2.14 -9.32
CA LYS A 65 -4.75 2.76 -10.42
C LYS A 65 -3.27 2.78 -10.02
N TRP A 66 -2.40 2.30 -10.89
CA TRP A 66 -0.93 2.27 -10.69
C TRP A 66 -0.25 3.48 -11.28
#